data_AF-A0A7K1LI35-F1
#
_entry.id   AF-A0A7K1LI35-F1
#
_cell.length_a   1.000
_cell.length_b   1.000
_cell.length_c   1.000
_cell.angle_alpha   90.00
_cell.angle_beta   90.00
_cell.angle_gamma   90.00
#
_symmetry.space_group_name_H-M   'P 1'
#
loop_
_entity.id
_entity.type
_entity.pdbx_description
1 polymer ?
#
loop_
_entity_poly.entity_id
_entity_poly.type
_entity_poly.pdbx_seq_one_letter_code
_entity_poly.pdbx_strand_id
1 'polypeptide(L)'
;MSHGSISMYKYGCRCDGCREAKSDSMRDYAQQVKAKHGIGPASVSRRKFKETHGYWPQARYGYDIPHRVRRAVYERDGWVCQICGGLISRDYDPYDRLAPSLDHIVPQSSMLLPDHSEANLRMVHAVCNTIRGNGVFSDDEVRVRAARFVS
;
A
#
# COMPACT_ATOMS: atom_id res chain seq x y z
N MET A 1 30.39 -7.61 -33.37
CA MET A 1 28.95 -7.76 -33.07
C MET A 1 28.22 -6.52 -33.57
N SER A 2 27.10 -6.67 -34.28
CA SER A 2 26.35 -5.53 -34.82
C SER A 2 25.50 -4.89 -33.72
N HIS A 3 25.86 -3.67 -33.33
CA HIS A 3 25.10 -2.85 -32.39
C HIS A 3 23.92 -2.16 -33.10
N GLY A 4 23.10 -1.40 -32.38
CA GLY A 4 21.97 -0.70 -33.00
C GLY A 4 20.70 -1.55 -33.14
N SER A 5 20.58 -2.63 -32.36
CA SER A 5 19.40 -3.50 -32.41
C SER A 5 18.82 -3.76 -31.03
N ILE A 6 17.51 -4.05 -31.00
CA ILE A 6 16.80 -4.49 -29.80
C ILE A 6 17.41 -5.78 -29.24
N SER A 7 17.88 -6.66 -30.11
CA SER A 7 18.53 -7.92 -29.73
C SER A 7 19.75 -7.64 -28.86
N MET A 8 20.66 -6.80 -29.32
CA MET A 8 21.85 -6.44 -28.55
C MET A 8 21.52 -5.65 -27.27
N TYR A 9 20.47 -4.81 -27.27
CA TYR A 9 19.99 -4.19 -26.03
C TYR A 9 19.54 -5.23 -25.00
N LYS A 10 18.82 -6.28 -25.42
CA LYS A 10 18.39 -7.39 -24.54
C LYS A 10 19.58 -8.17 -23.98
N TYR A 11 20.63 -8.38 -24.79
CA TYR A 11 21.89 -9.00 -24.34
C TYR A 11 22.74 -8.10 -23.42
N GLY A 12 22.31 -6.88 -23.12
CA GLY A 12 22.94 -6.01 -22.12
C GLY A 12 23.69 -4.81 -22.69
N CYS A 13 23.77 -4.65 -24.02
CA CYS A 13 24.40 -3.47 -24.60
C CYS A 13 23.62 -2.19 -24.29
N ARG A 14 24.35 -1.09 -24.02
CA ARG A 14 23.78 0.22 -23.67
C ARG A 14 24.36 1.37 -24.51
N CYS A 15 24.91 1.10 -25.70
CA CYS A 15 25.33 2.17 -26.60
C CYS A 15 24.11 2.93 -27.17
N ASP A 16 24.35 4.11 -27.73
CA ASP A 16 23.28 4.99 -28.20
C ASP A 16 22.40 4.33 -29.27
N GLY A 17 22.99 3.65 -30.25
CA GLY A 17 22.21 2.92 -31.26
C GLY A 17 21.31 1.83 -30.67
N CYS A 18 21.75 1.11 -29.62
CA CYS A 18 20.91 0.10 -28.97
C CYS A 18 19.80 0.74 -28.12
N ARG A 19 20.07 1.89 -27.48
CA ARG A 19 19.05 2.66 -26.74
C ARG A 19 18.00 3.23 -27.69
N GLU A 20 18.42 3.74 -28.83
CA GLU A 20 17.55 4.26 -29.89
C GLU A 20 16.66 3.15 -30.46
N ALA A 21 17.25 2.03 -30.89
CA ALA A 21 16.47 0.87 -31.35
C ALA A 21 15.44 0.38 -30.33
N LYS A 22 15.78 0.44 -29.02
CA LYS A 22 14.82 0.13 -27.95
C LYS A 22 13.72 1.20 -27.84
N SER A 23 14.08 2.48 -27.92
CA SER A 23 13.12 3.59 -27.89
C SER A 23 12.11 3.49 -29.03
N ASP A 24 12.59 3.25 -30.24
CA ASP A 24 11.80 3.13 -31.47
C ASP A 24 10.81 1.97 -31.34
N SER A 25 11.28 0.81 -30.92
CA SER A 25 10.43 -0.35 -30.62
C SER A 25 9.33 -0.05 -29.62
N MET A 26 9.61 0.75 -28.58
CA MET A 26 8.59 1.13 -27.60
C MET A 26 7.57 2.10 -28.19
N ARG A 27 7.98 3.00 -29.09
CA ARG A 27 7.07 3.90 -29.82
C ARG A 27 6.14 3.11 -30.74
N ASP A 28 6.67 2.18 -31.51
CA ASP A 28 5.88 1.31 -32.40
C ASP A 28 4.87 0.50 -31.60
N TYR A 29 5.29 -0.12 -30.49
CA TYR A 29 4.39 -0.83 -29.59
C TYR A 29 3.26 0.08 -29.07
N ALA A 30 3.59 1.29 -28.62
CA ALA A 30 2.60 2.23 -28.12
C ALA A 30 1.59 2.65 -29.21
N GLN A 31 2.06 2.86 -30.44
CA GLN A 31 1.20 3.16 -31.60
C GLN A 31 0.28 1.98 -31.93
N GLN A 32 0.80 0.76 -31.99
CA GLN A 32 0.01 -0.45 -32.24
C GLN A 32 -1.10 -0.64 -31.19
N VAL A 33 -0.77 -0.45 -29.91
CA VAL A 33 -1.75 -0.55 -28.83
C VAL A 33 -2.81 0.54 -28.92
N LYS A 34 -2.41 1.79 -29.22
CA LYS A 34 -3.35 2.89 -29.40
C LYS A 34 -4.28 2.66 -30.60
N ALA A 35 -3.75 2.13 -31.71
CA ALA A 35 -4.55 1.78 -32.88
C ALA A 35 -5.56 0.67 -32.57
N LYS A 36 -5.14 -0.37 -31.83
CA LYS A 36 -5.99 -1.51 -31.49
C LYS A 36 -7.06 -1.20 -30.43
N HIS A 37 -6.72 -0.42 -29.41
CA HIS A 37 -7.55 -0.23 -28.23
C HIS A 37 -8.10 1.21 -28.06
N GLY A 38 -7.68 2.15 -28.90
CA GLY A 38 -8.03 3.59 -28.79
C GLY A 38 -7.38 4.31 -27.62
N ILE A 39 -6.65 3.61 -26.76
CA ILE A 39 -6.01 4.11 -25.54
C ILE A 39 -4.56 3.64 -25.45
N GLY A 40 -3.72 4.36 -24.70
CA GLY A 40 -2.32 4.02 -24.55
C GLY A 40 -2.06 2.72 -23.76
N PRO A 41 -0.88 2.08 -23.90
CA PRO A 41 -0.55 0.81 -23.23
C PRO A 41 -0.76 0.80 -21.73
N ALA A 42 -0.34 1.87 -21.04
CA ALA A 42 -0.52 1.98 -19.59
C ALA A 42 -2.00 1.93 -19.19
N SER A 43 -2.89 2.53 -19.99
CA SER A 43 -4.33 2.51 -19.76
C SER A 43 -4.93 1.13 -20.01
N VAL A 44 -4.43 0.39 -21.00
CA VAL A 44 -4.86 -0.98 -21.28
C VAL A 44 -4.49 -1.89 -20.11
N SER A 45 -3.22 -1.86 -19.66
CA SER A 45 -2.77 -2.60 -18.48
C SER A 45 -3.57 -2.23 -17.23
N ARG A 46 -3.89 -0.94 -17.07
CA ARG A 46 -4.75 -0.41 -16.00
C ARG A 46 -6.11 -1.06 -15.93
N ARG A 47 -6.81 -1.05 -17.07
CA ARG A 47 -8.14 -1.63 -17.19
C ARG A 47 -8.12 -3.12 -16.93
N LYS A 48 -7.22 -3.86 -17.59
CA LYS A 48 -7.10 -5.32 -17.43
C LYS A 48 -6.88 -5.72 -15.97
N PHE A 49 -5.99 -5.03 -15.26
CA PHE A 49 -5.72 -5.34 -13.86
C PHE A 49 -6.94 -5.05 -12.97
N LYS A 50 -7.60 -3.88 -13.16
CA LYS A 50 -8.83 -3.54 -12.41
C LYS A 50 -9.96 -4.52 -12.70
N GLU A 51 -10.10 -4.99 -13.93
CA GLU A 51 -11.07 -6.03 -14.30
C GLU A 51 -10.77 -7.35 -13.57
N THR A 52 -9.51 -7.73 -13.45
CA THR A 52 -9.11 -8.98 -12.78
C THR A 52 -9.16 -8.90 -11.25
N HIS A 53 -8.85 -7.75 -10.65
CA HIS A 53 -8.65 -7.61 -9.20
C HIS A 53 -9.62 -6.63 -8.50
N GLY A 54 -10.51 -5.96 -9.24
CA GLY A 54 -11.49 -5.01 -8.71
C GLY A 54 -10.93 -3.60 -8.39
N TYR A 55 -9.63 -3.45 -8.19
CA TYR A 55 -8.96 -2.16 -7.91
C TYR A 55 -7.72 -1.96 -8.79
N TRP A 56 -7.24 -0.72 -8.91
CA TRP A 56 -5.95 -0.42 -9.54
C TRP A 56 -4.99 0.16 -8.49
N PRO A 57 -3.79 -0.41 -8.28
CA PRO A 57 -2.78 0.15 -7.38
C PRO A 57 -2.19 1.39 -8.05
N GLN A 58 -2.84 2.54 -7.89
CA GLN A 58 -2.33 3.81 -8.36
C GLN A 58 -1.08 4.17 -7.54
N ALA A 59 0.08 4.17 -8.21
CA ALA A 59 1.30 4.94 -7.95
C ALA A 59 1.70 5.18 -6.49
N ARG A 60 2.77 4.52 -6.01
CA ARG A 60 3.43 4.77 -4.71
C ARG A 60 2.55 4.70 -3.43
N TYR A 61 1.24 4.51 -3.53
CA TYR A 61 0.28 4.58 -2.44
C TYR A 61 -0.61 3.34 -2.37
N GLY A 62 0.02 2.17 -2.22
CA GLY A 62 -0.60 0.97 -1.65
C GLY A 62 -0.36 0.87 -0.13
N TYR A 63 0.01 1.99 0.51
CA TYR A 63 0.32 2.09 1.94
C TYR A 63 -0.69 2.94 2.70
N ASP A 64 -1.24 3.99 2.07
CA ASP A 64 -2.14 4.93 2.74
C ASP A 64 -3.60 4.55 2.58
N ILE A 65 -4.27 4.42 3.72
CA ILE A 65 -5.69 4.16 3.80
C ILE A 65 -6.42 5.51 3.85
N PRO A 66 -7.37 5.79 2.93
CA PRO A 66 -8.05 7.08 2.89
C PRO A 66 -8.69 7.45 4.23
N HIS A 67 -8.66 8.73 4.59
CA HIS A 67 -9.19 9.22 5.86
C HIS A 67 -10.65 8.79 6.13
N ARG A 68 -11.49 8.72 5.08
CA ARG A 68 -12.87 8.21 5.19
C ARG A 68 -12.95 6.77 5.69
N VAL A 69 -12.03 5.91 5.26
CA VAL A 69 -11.97 4.50 5.66
C VAL A 69 -11.44 4.39 7.09
N ARG A 70 -10.41 5.18 7.44
CA ARG A 70 -9.92 5.28 8.83
C ARG A 70 -11.05 5.65 9.79
N ARG A 71 -11.81 6.69 9.45
CA ARG A 71 -12.95 7.14 10.26
C ARG A 71 -14.03 6.05 10.40
N ALA A 72 -14.38 5.35 9.32
CA ALA A 72 -15.35 4.25 9.38
C ALA A 72 -14.91 3.13 10.32
N VAL A 73 -13.62 2.76 10.29
CA VAL A 73 -13.04 1.79 11.25
C VAL A 73 -13.12 2.31 12.69
N TYR A 74 -12.80 3.60 12.91
CA TYR A 74 -12.84 4.19 14.26
C TYR A 74 -14.26 4.26 14.83
N GLU A 75 -15.24 4.56 13.98
CA GLU A 75 -16.67 4.55 14.33
C GLU A 75 -17.17 3.13 14.59
N ARG A 76 -16.80 2.15 13.75
CA ARG A 76 -17.10 0.72 13.93
C ARG A 76 -16.57 0.20 15.27
N ASP A 77 -15.33 0.57 15.61
CA ASP A 77 -14.65 0.14 16.83
C ASP A 77 -15.09 0.94 18.07
N GLY A 78 -16.09 1.83 17.93
CA GLY A 78 -16.70 2.56 19.04
C GLY A 78 -15.74 3.53 19.74
N TRP A 79 -14.67 3.96 19.07
CA TRP A 79 -13.58 4.73 19.68
C TRP A 79 -12.88 3.99 20.84
N VAL A 80 -12.86 2.65 20.77
CA VAL A 80 -12.18 1.78 21.73
C VAL A 80 -10.97 1.13 21.06
N CYS A 81 -9.84 1.17 21.73
CA CYS A 81 -8.63 0.50 21.27
C CYS A 81 -8.83 -1.02 21.26
N GLN A 82 -8.69 -1.62 20.08
CA GLN A 82 -8.94 -3.06 19.87
C GLN A 82 -7.81 -3.97 20.39
N ILE A 83 -6.74 -3.41 20.97
CA ILE A 83 -5.68 -4.17 21.65
C ILE A 83 -5.90 -4.14 23.17
N CYS A 84 -5.89 -2.94 23.76
CA CYS A 84 -5.92 -2.80 25.22
C CYS A 84 -7.33 -2.62 25.81
N GLY A 85 -8.34 -2.29 24.99
CA GLY A 85 -9.71 -2.03 25.43
C GLY A 85 -9.95 -0.63 26.00
N GLY A 86 -8.93 0.23 26.07
CA GLY A 86 -9.06 1.60 26.57
C GLY A 86 -9.76 2.54 25.58
N LEU A 87 -10.45 3.55 26.09
CA LEU A 87 -11.10 4.58 25.29
C LEU A 87 -10.07 5.47 24.59
N ILE A 88 -10.44 5.98 23.41
CA ILE A 88 -9.67 6.96 22.65
C ILE A 88 -10.50 8.23 22.49
N SER A 89 -9.94 9.37 22.87
CA SER A 89 -10.61 10.67 22.68
C SER A 89 -10.84 10.97 21.20
N ARG A 90 -12.00 11.57 20.89
CA ARG A 90 -12.28 12.15 19.56
C ARG A 90 -11.57 13.48 19.35
N ASP A 91 -11.30 14.18 20.44
CA ASP A 91 -10.58 15.43 20.49
C ASP A 91 -9.15 15.14 20.97
N TYR A 92 -8.36 14.57 20.06
CA TYR A 92 -6.99 14.15 20.33
C TYR A 92 -6.01 15.08 19.62
N ASP A 93 -4.85 15.30 20.24
CA ASP A 93 -3.71 15.86 19.55
C ASP A 93 -3.05 14.74 18.71
N PRO A 94 -2.79 14.91 17.40
CA PRO A 94 -2.17 13.89 16.55
C PRO A 94 -0.79 13.40 17.01
N TYR A 95 -0.10 14.17 17.86
CA TYR A 95 1.20 13.82 18.43
C TYR A 95 1.08 13.16 19.82
N ASP A 96 -0.13 13.03 20.37
CA ASP A 96 -0.37 12.30 21.60
C ASP A 96 -0.16 10.79 21.39
N ARG A 97 0.45 10.15 22.37
CA ARG A 97 0.61 8.69 22.46
C ARG A 97 -0.73 7.97 22.55
N LEU A 98 -1.76 8.63 23.06
CA LEU A 98 -3.13 8.12 23.16
C LEU A 98 -4.02 8.52 21.97
N ALA A 99 -3.47 9.20 20.95
CA ALA A 99 -4.16 9.47 19.71
C ALA A 99 -4.58 8.16 18.99
N PRO A 100 -5.66 8.16 18.20
CA PRO A 100 -6.03 7.03 17.37
C PRO A 100 -4.98 6.79 16.27
N SER A 101 -4.62 5.53 16.11
CA SER A 101 -3.87 5.02 14.99
C SER A 101 -4.67 3.91 14.31
N LEU A 102 -4.45 3.76 13.00
CA LEU A 102 -4.97 2.61 12.25
C LEU A 102 -3.90 1.52 12.26
N ASP A 103 -4.27 0.31 12.66
CA ASP A 103 -3.39 -0.86 12.71
C ASP A 103 -3.89 -1.96 11.77
N HIS A 104 -2.95 -2.71 11.21
CA HIS A 104 -3.22 -3.91 10.42
C HIS A 104 -3.07 -5.15 11.31
N ILE A 105 -4.15 -5.90 11.51
CA ILE A 105 -4.16 -7.13 12.32
C ILE A 105 -3.12 -8.14 11.80
N VAL A 106 -3.02 -8.29 10.48
CA VAL A 106 -1.92 -8.94 9.79
C VAL A 106 -1.03 -7.85 9.21
N PRO A 107 0.23 -7.70 9.67
CA PRO A 107 1.12 -6.63 9.23
C PRO A 107 1.29 -6.59 7.71
N GLN A 108 1.35 -5.39 7.13
CA GLN A 108 1.57 -5.24 5.68
C GLN A 108 2.87 -5.90 5.22
N SER A 109 3.91 -5.86 6.05
CA SER A 109 5.22 -6.44 5.75
C SER A 109 5.24 -7.97 5.72
N SER A 110 4.21 -8.64 6.24
CA SER A 110 4.14 -10.11 6.24
C SER A 110 3.39 -10.68 5.04
N MET A 111 2.87 -9.83 4.15
CA MET A 111 2.06 -10.25 2.99
C MET A 111 2.66 -9.75 1.68
N LEU A 112 2.47 -10.53 0.61
CA LEU A 112 2.88 -10.13 -0.74
C LEU A 112 2.05 -8.94 -1.26
N LEU A 113 0.77 -8.88 -0.86
CA LEU A 113 -0.14 -7.78 -1.15
C LEU A 113 -0.73 -7.27 0.17
N PRO A 114 -0.66 -5.97 0.47
CA PRO A 114 -1.29 -5.42 1.67
C PRO A 114 -2.81 -5.64 1.67
N ASP A 115 -3.34 -6.23 2.74
CA ASP A 115 -4.77 -6.32 2.95
C ASP A 115 -5.27 -5.08 3.70
N HIS A 116 -6.11 -4.28 3.04
CA HIS A 116 -6.77 -3.10 3.60
C HIS A 116 -8.28 -3.32 3.77
N SER A 117 -8.73 -4.58 3.74
CA SER A 117 -10.10 -4.93 4.07
C SER A 117 -10.43 -4.48 5.48
N GLU A 118 -11.69 -4.16 5.73
CA GLU A 118 -12.14 -3.80 7.08
C GLU A 118 -11.82 -4.90 8.10
N ALA A 119 -11.81 -6.17 7.68
CA ALA A 119 -11.46 -7.31 8.53
C ALA A 119 -10.00 -7.30 9.01
N ASN A 120 -9.09 -6.70 8.25
CA ASN A 120 -7.68 -6.60 8.63
C ASN A 120 -7.32 -5.25 9.29
N LEU A 121 -8.27 -4.32 9.39
CA LEU A 121 -8.04 -2.99 9.96
C LEU A 121 -8.70 -2.86 11.32
N ARG A 122 -8.03 -2.18 12.24
CA ARG A 122 -8.56 -1.86 13.57
C ARG A 122 -8.04 -0.53 14.12
N MET A 123 -8.81 0.05 15.02
CA MET A 123 -8.46 1.23 15.80
C MET A 123 -7.63 0.85 17.02
N VAL A 124 -6.52 1.53 17.23
CA VAL A 124 -5.67 1.36 18.41
C VAL A 124 -5.12 2.70 18.88
N HIS A 125 -4.64 2.81 20.12
CA HIS A 125 -3.81 3.96 20.52
C HIS A 125 -2.50 3.95 19.72
N ALA A 126 -1.95 5.13 19.44
CA ALA A 126 -0.65 5.26 18.79
C ALA A 126 0.48 4.53 19.55
N VAL A 127 0.45 4.55 20.89
CA VAL A 127 1.39 3.81 21.73
C VAL A 127 1.24 2.29 21.61
N CYS A 128 0.01 1.77 21.59
CA CYS A 128 -0.26 0.34 21.41
C CYS A 128 0.23 -0.14 20.04
N ASN A 129 -0.03 0.63 18.99
CA ASN A 129 0.46 0.35 17.64
C ASN A 129 2.00 0.31 17.60
N THR A 130 2.63 1.31 18.21
CA THR A 130 4.09 1.43 18.25
C THR A 130 4.73 0.26 18.99
N ILE A 131 4.16 -0.16 20.12
CA ILE A 131 4.65 -1.31 20.89
C ILE A 131 4.49 -2.59 20.06
N ARG A 132 3.35 -2.80 19.41
CA ARG A 132 3.09 -3.98 18.58
C ARG A 132 4.09 -4.08 17.41
N GLY A 133 4.38 -2.96 16.76
CA GLY A 133 5.25 -2.89 15.58
C GLY A 133 4.72 -3.77 14.45
N ASN A 134 5.62 -4.51 13.78
CA ASN A 134 5.25 -5.46 12.72
C ASN A 134 4.77 -6.82 13.28
N GLY A 135 4.03 -6.82 14.39
CA GLY A 135 3.62 -8.04 15.09
C GLY A 135 4.73 -8.68 15.92
N VAL A 136 5.66 -7.88 16.46
CA VAL A 136 6.76 -8.37 17.32
C VAL A 136 6.21 -8.89 18.65
N PHE A 137 5.13 -8.29 19.13
CA PHE A 137 4.42 -8.69 20.33
C PHE A 137 2.97 -9.04 20.00
N SER A 138 2.45 -10.04 20.69
CA SER A 138 1.02 -10.37 20.70
C SER A 138 0.20 -9.26 21.36
N ASP A 139 -1.10 -9.19 21.07
CA ASP A 139 -1.98 -8.18 21.66
C ASP A 139 -2.01 -8.24 23.19
N ASP A 140 -1.89 -9.42 23.79
CA ASP A 140 -1.83 -9.60 25.24
C ASP A 140 -0.54 -9.00 25.82
N GLU A 141 0.60 -9.23 25.18
CA GLU A 141 1.87 -8.62 25.58
C GLU A 141 1.85 -7.10 25.40
N VAL A 142 1.24 -6.61 24.33
CA VAL A 142 1.05 -5.17 24.10
C VAL A 142 0.17 -4.59 25.20
N ARG A 143 -0.93 -5.25 25.58
CA ARG A 143 -1.82 -4.81 26.66
C ARG A 143 -1.07 -4.64 27.98
N VAL A 144 -0.27 -5.62 28.36
CA VAL A 144 0.55 -5.55 29.59
C VAL A 144 1.57 -4.40 29.51
N ARG A 145 2.26 -4.24 28.37
CA ARG A 145 3.28 -3.19 28.18
C ARG A 145 2.68 -1.78 28.11
N ALA A 146 1.49 -1.66 27.54
CA ALA A 146 0.80 -0.39 27.35
C ALA A 146 0.07 0.06 28.62
N ALA A 147 -0.24 -0.83 29.56
CA ALA A 147 -1.03 -0.54 30.75
C ALA A 147 -0.61 0.74 31.50
N ARG A 148 0.70 1.02 31.59
CA ARG A 148 1.26 2.23 32.23
C ARG A 148 0.91 3.57 31.55
N PHE A 149 0.33 3.55 30.36
CA PHE A 149 -0.03 4.73 29.58
C PHE A 149 -1.53 4.94 29.47
N VAL A 150 -2.33 3.88 29.65
CA VAL A 150 -3.78 3.88 29.39
C VAL A 150 -4.60 3.80 30.69
N SER A 151 -3.92 3.71 31.83
CA SER A 151 -4.49 3.70 33.19
C SER A 151 -4.97 5.07 33.65
#